data_AF-A0A935WHL8-F1
#
_entry.id   AF-A0A935WHL8-F1
#
_cell.length_a   1.000
_cell.length_b   1.000
_cell.length_c   1.000
_cell.angle_alpha   90.00
_cell.angle_beta   90.00
_cell.angle_gamma   90.00
#
_symmetry.space_group_name_H-M   'P 1'
#
loop_
_entity.id
_entity.type
_entity.pdbx_description
1 polymer ?
#
loop_
_entity_poly.entity_id
_entity_poly.type
_entity_poly.pdbx_seq_one_letter_code
_entity_poly.pdbx_strand_id
1 'polypeptide(L)'
;MSQAALKMGLSARFFSFSARAMLDASRGTNERTVTAHFVQRMFTVSMVLPGGLTEVFNRDFTLDRLNEMIDRGAIGPDNIPVYGANVVYGRILDFTVTSSESYDRIRAALSASYGSIASGSVDVELLQVLQRSSIHVVTVGGEGKNAIALIQSGNLRDYFSEDAALTSARPISYTVRNLGDNSLAKVSETTSYNVKECTALPMTGAIDVNMSPNDALVTLKGAAGTNEGPDLGDQLYRDLPKGGYTVTVFRDAGEGTLTPPGRWRRAR
;
A
#
# COMPACT_ATOMS: atom_id res chain seq x y z
N MET A 1 15.69 -4.82 -0.30
CA MET A 1 14.39 -5.42 0.05
C MET A 1 13.41 -4.30 0.42
N SER A 2 12.11 -4.48 0.19
CA SER A 2 11.14 -3.39 0.28
C SER A 2 10.74 -3.06 1.73
N GLN A 3 10.75 -1.77 2.08
CA GLN A 3 10.24 -1.24 3.35
C GLN A 3 8.83 -1.75 3.69
N ALA A 4 7.99 -1.89 2.66
CA ALA A 4 6.61 -2.32 2.80
C ALA A 4 6.50 -3.74 3.39
N ALA A 5 7.29 -4.70 2.91
CA ALA A 5 7.27 -6.07 3.41
C ALA A 5 7.65 -6.13 4.89
N LEU A 6 8.71 -5.42 5.28
CA LEU A 6 9.15 -5.36 6.68
C LEU A 6 8.10 -4.72 7.60
N LYS A 7 7.47 -3.62 7.18
CA LYS A 7 6.39 -2.99 7.95
C LYS A 7 5.17 -3.89 8.11
N MET A 8 4.94 -4.81 7.17
CA MET A 8 3.89 -5.83 7.25
C MET A 8 4.32 -7.08 8.07
N GLY A 9 5.55 -7.11 8.60
CA GLY A 9 6.08 -8.28 9.31
C GLY A 9 6.38 -9.46 8.39
N LEU A 10 6.51 -9.21 7.09
CA LEU A 10 6.73 -10.22 6.07
C LEU A 10 8.16 -10.15 5.55
N SER A 11 8.80 -11.31 5.38
CA SER A 11 10.06 -11.37 4.64
C SER A 11 9.78 -11.34 3.14
N ALA A 12 10.39 -10.39 2.43
CA ALA A 12 10.34 -10.39 0.96
C ALA A 12 11.02 -11.64 0.37
N ARG A 13 11.84 -12.36 1.15
CA ARG A 13 12.44 -13.66 0.77
C ARG A 13 11.39 -14.76 0.63
N PHE A 14 10.22 -14.64 1.23
CA PHE A 14 9.15 -15.63 1.11
C PHE A 14 8.04 -15.19 0.15
N PHE A 15 8.18 -14.02 -0.50
CA PHE A 15 7.21 -13.56 -1.48
C PHE A 15 7.25 -14.40 -2.75
N SER A 16 6.06 -14.60 -3.33
CA SER A 16 5.89 -15.21 -4.65
C SER A 16 6.60 -14.37 -5.71
N PHE A 17 6.91 -15.01 -6.85
CA PHE A 17 7.54 -14.33 -7.97
C PHE A 17 6.76 -13.09 -8.43
N SER A 18 5.42 -13.17 -8.49
CA SER A 18 4.56 -12.04 -8.87
C SER A 18 4.63 -10.88 -7.87
N ALA A 19 4.62 -11.17 -6.57
CA ALA A 19 4.76 -10.15 -5.53
C ALA A 19 6.14 -9.49 -5.56
N ARG A 20 7.22 -10.23 -5.89
CA ARG A 20 8.56 -9.66 -6.07
C ARG A 20 8.67 -8.79 -7.32
N ALA A 21 8.15 -9.25 -8.45
CA ALA A 21 8.14 -8.47 -9.70
C ALA A 21 7.43 -7.11 -9.53
N MET A 22 6.39 -7.05 -8.72
CA MET A 22 5.71 -5.81 -8.38
C MET A 22 6.56 -4.86 -7.52
N LEU A 23 7.40 -5.40 -6.64
CA LEU A 23 8.33 -4.60 -5.84
C LEU A 23 9.47 -4.04 -6.69
N ASP A 24 9.89 -4.77 -7.71
CA ASP A 24 10.98 -4.39 -8.62
C ASP A 24 10.52 -3.49 -9.79
N ALA A 25 9.21 -3.41 -10.06
CA ALA A 25 8.68 -2.55 -11.10
C ALA A 25 9.07 -1.08 -10.86
N SER A 26 9.74 -0.49 -11.86
CA SER A 26 10.15 0.92 -11.88
C SER A 26 8.93 1.84 -11.79
N ARG A 27 8.88 2.68 -10.76
CA ARG A 27 7.78 3.62 -10.50
C ARG A 27 8.08 5.00 -11.04
N GLY A 28 7.08 5.68 -11.60
CA GLY A 28 7.22 7.07 -12.01
C GLY A 28 7.57 7.96 -10.81
N THR A 29 8.35 9.02 -11.03
CA THR A 29 8.82 9.91 -9.94
C THR A 29 7.68 10.59 -9.17
N ASN A 30 6.49 10.64 -9.76
CA ASN A 30 5.28 11.24 -9.21
C ASN A 30 4.25 10.22 -8.70
N GLU A 31 4.54 8.92 -8.77
CA GLU A 31 3.62 7.87 -8.33
C GLU A 31 3.91 7.45 -6.89
N ARG A 32 2.83 7.19 -6.15
CA ARG A 32 2.84 6.74 -4.76
C ARG A 32 2.09 5.44 -4.68
N THR A 33 2.64 4.51 -3.93
CA THR A 33 2.06 3.17 -3.74
C THR A 33 1.75 2.94 -2.28
N VAL A 34 0.53 2.50 -2.00
CA VAL A 34 0.06 2.11 -0.68
C VAL A 34 -0.53 0.71 -0.76
N THR A 35 -0.13 -0.17 0.16
CA THR A 35 -0.68 -1.52 0.28
C THR A 35 -1.49 -1.62 1.56
N ALA A 36 -2.74 -2.06 1.45
CA ALA A 36 -3.54 -2.52 2.56
C ALA A 36 -3.40 -4.05 2.69
N HIS A 37 -3.00 -4.51 3.87
CA HIS A 37 -2.78 -5.92 4.17
C HIS A 37 -3.89 -6.41 5.11
N PHE A 38 -4.73 -7.31 4.64
CA PHE A 38 -5.83 -7.89 5.41
C PHE A 38 -5.52 -9.33 5.76
N VAL A 39 -5.67 -9.68 7.04
CA VAL A 39 -5.47 -11.04 7.55
C VAL A 39 -6.73 -11.48 8.27
N GLN A 40 -7.37 -12.52 7.77
CA GLN A 40 -8.47 -13.18 8.45
C GLN A 40 -8.01 -14.55 8.93
N ARG A 41 -7.83 -14.68 10.25
CA ARG A 41 -7.55 -15.96 10.91
C ARG A 41 -8.86 -16.72 11.05
N MET A 42 -8.92 -17.96 10.57
CA MET A 42 -10.15 -18.75 10.54
C MET A 42 -10.08 -19.90 11.56
N PHE A 43 -9.00 -20.67 11.56
CA PHE A 43 -8.76 -21.71 12.58
C PHE A 43 -7.27 -21.96 12.78
N THR A 44 -6.92 -22.64 13.86
CA THR A 44 -5.54 -23.01 14.17
C THR A 44 -5.46 -24.52 14.40
N VAL A 45 -4.48 -25.16 13.77
CA VAL A 45 -4.10 -26.54 14.06
C VAL A 45 -2.88 -26.49 14.96
N SER A 46 -2.97 -27.16 16.10
CA SER A 46 -1.95 -27.14 17.15
C SER A 46 -1.48 -28.55 17.46
N MET A 47 -0.17 -28.71 17.60
CA MET A 47 0.43 -29.91 18.16
C MET A 47 0.42 -29.78 19.69
N VAL A 48 0.17 -30.90 20.39
CA VAL A 48 0.40 -30.96 21.84
C VAL A 48 1.91 -30.84 22.09
N LEU A 49 2.30 -30.04 23.08
CA LEU A 49 3.70 -29.87 23.43
C LEU A 49 4.29 -31.23 23.87
N PRO A 50 5.34 -31.72 23.21
CA PRO A 50 5.88 -33.03 23.54
C PRO A 50 6.56 -32.98 24.91
N GLY A 51 6.28 -33.99 25.74
CA GLY A 51 6.89 -34.16 27.06
C GLY A 51 8.35 -34.62 27.00
N GLY A 52 8.78 -35.14 25.84
CA GLY A 52 10.15 -35.55 25.58
C GLY A 52 10.37 -36.02 24.14
N LEU A 53 11.64 -36.31 23.80
CA LEU A 53 12.05 -36.67 22.44
C LEU A 53 11.40 -37.96 21.91
N THR A 54 11.04 -38.89 22.80
CA THR A 54 10.39 -40.16 22.45
C THR A 54 8.96 -40.00 21.94
N GLU A 55 8.33 -38.85 22.15
CA GLU A 55 7.01 -38.53 21.60
C GLU A 55 7.10 -37.97 20.18
N VAL A 56 8.28 -37.50 19.77
CA VAL A 56 8.54 -36.91 18.45
C VAL A 56 9.25 -37.91 17.53
N PHE A 57 10.20 -38.67 18.07
CA PHE A 57 10.97 -39.65 17.32
C PHE A 57 10.51 -41.08 17.65
N ASN A 58 10.37 -41.89 16.59
CA ASN A 58 10.13 -43.31 16.74
C ASN A 58 11.45 -44.06 17.08
N ARG A 59 11.36 -45.38 17.29
CA ARG A 59 12.52 -46.21 17.63
C ARG A 59 13.54 -46.38 16.51
N ASP A 60 13.20 -46.04 15.27
CA ASP A 60 14.12 -46.09 14.14
C ASP A 60 15.12 -44.92 14.16
N PHE A 61 14.83 -43.90 14.98
CA PHE A 61 15.75 -42.80 15.22
C PHE A 61 16.82 -43.19 16.24
N THR A 62 17.94 -43.72 15.75
CA THR A 62 19.07 -44.19 16.56
C THR A 62 20.14 -43.12 16.75
N LEU A 63 21.09 -43.39 17.66
CA LEU A 63 22.28 -42.55 17.83
C LEU A 63 23.13 -42.47 16.56
N ASP A 64 23.26 -43.56 15.81
CA ASP A 64 23.97 -43.56 14.53
C ASP A 64 23.30 -42.63 13.52
N ARG A 65 21.95 -42.62 13.49
CA ARG A 65 21.19 -41.70 12.64
C ARG A 65 21.33 -40.25 13.08
N LEU A 66 21.39 -39.99 14.38
CA LEU A 66 21.67 -38.65 14.91
C LEU A 66 23.07 -38.18 14.50
N ASN A 67 24.09 -39.02 14.68
CA ASN A 67 25.46 -38.71 14.28
C ASN A 67 25.56 -38.43 12.77
N GLU A 68 24.91 -39.24 11.94
CA GLU A 68 24.85 -39.01 10.50
C GLU A 68 24.26 -37.64 10.14
N MET A 69 23.21 -37.20 10.85
CA MET A 69 22.64 -35.87 10.64
C MET A 69 23.54 -34.74 11.13
N ILE A 70 24.29 -34.96 12.21
CA ILE A 70 25.28 -34.01 12.70
C ILE A 70 26.42 -33.87 11.70
N ASP A 71 26.97 -34.98 11.20
CA ASP A 71 28.05 -35.01 10.21
C ASP A 71 27.65 -34.33 8.90
N ARG A 72 26.37 -34.41 8.52
CA ARG A 72 25.80 -33.73 7.35
C ARG A 72 25.43 -32.26 7.61
N GLY A 73 25.60 -31.75 8.84
CA GLY A 73 25.19 -30.40 9.24
C GLY A 73 23.67 -30.18 9.27
N ALA A 74 22.87 -31.25 9.23
CA ALA A 74 21.41 -31.17 9.24
C ALA A 74 20.85 -30.85 10.62
N ILE A 75 21.57 -31.20 11.69
CA ILE A 75 21.26 -30.86 13.08
C ILE A 75 22.57 -30.55 13.81
N GLY A 76 22.61 -29.50 14.63
CA GLY A 76 23.77 -29.19 15.45
C GLY A 76 23.63 -27.88 16.23
N PRO A 77 24.68 -27.45 16.95
CA PRO A 77 24.66 -26.18 17.68
C PRO A 77 24.35 -24.97 16.80
N ASP A 78 24.81 -24.99 15.54
CA ASP A 78 24.58 -23.94 14.55
C ASP A 78 23.31 -24.15 13.70
N ASN A 79 22.64 -25.30 13.87
CA ASN A 79 21.40 -25.65 13.18
C ASN A 79 20.46 -26.39 14.16
N ILE A 80 19.92 -25.61 15.10
CA ILE A 80 19.11 -26.12 16.21
C ILE A 80 17.80 -26.72 15.68
N PRO A 81 17.45 -27.96 16.06
CA PRO A 81 16.24 -28.59 15.58
C PRO A 81 15.00 -27.93 16.18
N VAL A 82 14.00 -27.69 15.33
CA VAL A 82 12.71 -27.10 15.68
C VAL A 82 11.55 -27.94 15.17
N TYR A 83 10.38 -27.79 15.76
CA TYR A 83 9.14 -28.39 15.25
C TYR A 83 8.04 -27.34 15.12
N GLY A 84 7.08 -27.59 14.21
CA GLY A 84 5.90 -26.75 14.03
C GLY A 84 4.90 -26.98 15.15
N ALA A 85 4.78 -26.03 16.08
CA ALA A 85 3.85 -26.12 17.20
C ALA A 85 2.42 -25.76 16.79
N ASN A 86 2.26 -24.72 15.98
CA ASN A 86 0.94 -24.25 15.54
C ASN A 86 0.99 -23.80 14.08
N VAL A 87 -0.10 -24.06 13.35
CA VAL A 87 -0.35 -23.53 12.01
C VAL A 87 -1.70 -22.84 12.01
N VAL A 88 -1.70 -21.55 11.73
CA VAL A 88 -2.93 -20.76 11.57
C VAL A 88 -3.35 -20.83 10.11
N TYR A 89 -4.59 -21.25 9.91
CA TYR A 89 -5.27 -21.28 8.63
C TYR A 89 -6.20 -20.09 8.50
N GLY A 90 -6.25 -19.52 7.31
CA GLY A 90 -7.08 -18.36 7.05
C GLY A 90 -7.00 -17.90 5.61
N ARG A 91 -7.24 -16.60 5.42
CA ARG A 91 -7.01 -15.93 4.16
C ARG A 91 -6.29 -14.58 4.34
N ILE A 92 -5.48 -14.23 3.35
CA ILE A 92 -4.79 -12.94 3.23
C ILE A 92 -5.26 -12.24 1.95
N LEU A 93 -5.43 -10.94 2.03
CA LEU A 93 -5.60 -10.06 0.87
C LEU A 93 -4.59 -8.91 0.97
N ASP A 94 -3.71 -8.81 -0.01
CA ASP A 94 -2.90 -7.63 -0.27
C ASP A 94 -3.56 -6.81 -1.37
N PHE A 95 -4.07 -5.64 -1.01
CA PHE A 95 -4.68 -4.69 -1.93
C PHE A 95 -3.75 -3.50 -2.09
N THR A 96 -3.08 -3.42 -3.23
CA THR A 96 -2.07 -2.38 -3.50
C THR A 96 -2.57 -1.39 -4.53
N VAL A 97 -2.51 -0.11 -4.16
CA VAL A 97 -2.93 1.01 -4.99
C VAL A 97 -1.70 1.83 -5.36
N THR A 98 -1.51 2.08 -6.65
CA THR A 98 -0.49 3.00 -7.17
C THR A 98 -1.16 4.16 -7.90
N SER A 99 -0.84 5.40 -7.51
CA SER A 99 -1.51 6.61 -7.99
C SER A 99 -0.58 7.82 -7.97
N SER A 100 -0.89 8.85 -8.77
CA SER A 100 -0.23 10.17 -8.68
C SER A 100 -0.76 11.04 -7.54
N GLU A 101 -1.86 10.64 -6.89
CA GLU A 101 -2.44 11.30 -5.71
C GLU A 101 -1.47 11.30 -4.50
N SER A 102 -1.77 12.10 -3.47
CA SER A 102 -0.96 12.14 -2.24
C SER A 102 -1.14 10.87 -1.40
N TYR A 103 -0.16 10.54 -0.56
CA TYR A 103 -0.26 9.40 0.38
C TYR A 103 -1.51 9.49 1.26
N ASP A 104 -1.82 10.68 1.77
CA ASP A 104 -2.98 10.90 2.63
C ASP A 104 -4.30 10.70 1.88
N ARG A 105 -4.40 11.15 0.63
CA ARG A 105 -5.59 10.89 -0.20
C ARG A 105 -5.76 9.41 -0.52
N ILE A 106 -4.67 8.70 -0.88
CA ILE A 106 -4.74 7.25 -1.15
C ILE A 106 -5.15 6.50 0.13
N ARG A 107 -4.58 6.85 1.28
CA ARG A 107 -4.92 6.24 2.57
C ARG A 107 -6.36 6.52 2.97
N ALA A 108 -6.82 7.77 2.83
CA ALA A 108 -8.22 8.14 3.09
C ALA A 108 -9.17 7.37 2.17
N ALA A 109 -8.83 7.21 0.89
CA ALA A 109 -9.62 6.45 -0.06
C ALA A 109 -9.73 4.96 0.29
N LEU A 110 -8.60 4.35 0.67
CA LEU A 110 -8.58 2.97 1.16
C LEU A 110 -9.40 2.80 2.44
N SER A 111 -9.24 3.71 3.40
CA SER A 111 -10.00 3.71 4.65
C SER A 111 -11.49 3.93 4.44
N ALA A 112 -11.89 4.81 3.50
CA ALA A 112 -13.29 5.02 3.14
C ALA A 112 -13.88 3.79 2.43
N SER A 113 -13.13 3.17 1.52
CA SER A 113 -13.57 1.93 0.85
C SER A 113 -13.77 0.80 1.86
N TYR A 114 -12.86 0.63 2.82
CA TYR A 114 -13.04 -0.34 3.92
C TYR A 114 -14.16 0.07 4.88
N GLY A 115 -14.21 1.32 5.34
CA GLY A 115 -15.23 1.84 6.26
C GLY A 115 -16.64 1.73 5.70
N SER A 116 -16.79 1.86 4.37
CA SER A 116 -18.07 1.63 3.71
C SER A 116 -18.61 0.23 4.00
N ILE A 117 -17.76 -0.81 4.09
CA ILE A 117 -18.14 -2.17 4.53
C ILE A 117 -18.93 -2.14 5.83
N ALA A 118 -18.47 -1.35 6.82
CA ALA A 118 -19.06 -1.28 8.16
C ALA A 118 -20.26 -0.33 8.28
N SER A 119 -20.27 0.81 7.57
CA SER A 119 -21.26 1.88 7.81
C SER A 119 -22.30 2.08 6.70
N GLY A 120 -22.14 1.46 5.52
CA GLY A 120 -23.08 1.65 4.40
C GLY A 120 -22.90 2.96 3.63
N SER A 121 -22.36 4.02 4.24
CA SER A 121 -22.09 5.31 3.60
C SER A 121 -20.82 5.27 2.73
N VAL A 122 -20.88 5.94 1.59
CA VAL A 122 -19.79 6.00 0.60
C VAL A 122 -19.43 7.44 0.33
N ASP A 123 -18.18 7.80 0.57
CA ASP A 123 -17.60 9.04 0.04
C ASP A 123 -17.18 8.80 -1.42
N VAL A 124 -18.02 9.29 -2.33
CA VAL A 124 -17.87 9.07 -3.78
C VAL A 124 -16.59 9.72 -4.33
N GLU A 125 -16.15 10.85 -3.78
CA GLU A 125 -14.93 11.53 -4.24
C GLU A 125 -13.69 10.70 -3.90
N LEU A 126 -13.66 10.10 -2.71
CA LEU A 126 -12.58 9.23 -2.29
C LEU A 126 -12.53 7.92 -3.10
N LEU A 127 -13.67 7.36 -3.51
CA LEU A 127 -13.67 6.18 -4.39
C LEU A 127 -13.14 6.48 -5.81
N GLN A 128 -13.31 7.70 -6.32
CA GLN A 128 -12.73 8.11 -7.61
C GLN A 128 -11.19 8.09 -7.61
N VAL A 129 -10.56 8.19 -6.44
CA VAL A 129 -9.10 7.97 -6.33
C VAL A 129 -8.77 6.53 -6.67
N LEU A 130 -9.50 5.55 -6.12
CA LEU A 130 -9.26 4.13 -6.39
C LEU A 130 -9.54 3.78 -7.87
N GLN A 131 -10.63 4.30 -8.45
CA GLN A 131 -11.01 4.05 -9.85
C GLN A 131 -9.97 4.55 -10.88
N ARG A 132 -9.26 5.63 -10.55
CA ARG A 132 -8.22 6.22 -11.43
C ARG A 132 -6.81 5.70 -11.14
N SER A 133 -6.67 4.81 -10.16
CA SER A 133 -5.38 4.27 -9.73
C SER A 133 -5.14 2.87 -10.31
N SER A 134 -3.87 2.49 -10.40
CA SER A 134 -3.51 1.10 -10.71
C SER A 134 -3.70 0.25 -9.46
N ILE A 135 -4.54 -0.78 -9.55
CA ILE A 135 -4.86 -1.70 -8.46
C ILE A 135 -4.21 -3.06 -8.76
N HIS A 136 -3.50 -3.58 -7.76
CA HIS A 136 -2.97 -4.93 -7.77
C HIS A 136 -3.45 -5.68 -6.54
N VAL A 137 -3.88 -6.92 -6.76
CA VAL A 137 -4.45 -7.79 -5.73
C VAL A 137 -3.66 -9.08 -5.67
N VAL A 138 -3.22 -9.45 -4.46
CA VAL A 138 -2.65 -10.77 -4.18
C VAL A 138 -3.47 -11.40 -3.05
N THR A 139 -3.87 -12.66 -3.22
CA THR A 139 -4.63 -13.39 -2.19
C THR A 139 -3.96 -14.72 -1.86
N VAL A 140 -4.14 -15.14 -0.61
CA VAL A 140 -3.78 -16.49 -0.13
C VAL A 140 -4.99 -17.04 0.58
N GLY A 141 -5.48 -18.21 0.16
CA GLY A 141 -6.73 -18.78 0.68
C GLY A 141 -7.96 -17.94 0.34
N GLY A 142 -9.12 -18.39 0.81
CA GLY A 142 -10.40 -17.79 0.43
C GLY A 142 -10.84 -18.23 -0.97
N GLU A 143 -11.98 -17.70 -1.40
CA GLU A 143 -12.60 -18.06 -2.68
C GLU A 143 -12.12 -17.11 -3.77
N GLY A 144 -11.57 -17.67 -4.86
CA GLY A 144 -11.00 -16.87 -5.95
C GLY A 144 -12.00 -15.90 -6.61
N LYS A 145 -13.29 -16.26 -6.63
CA LYS A 145 -14.36 -15.39 -7.16
C LYS A 145 -14.46 -14.05 -6.43
N ASN A 146 -14.19 -14.00 -5.13
CA ASN A 146 -14.26 -12.76 -4.35
C ASN A 146 -13.11 -11.80 -4.74
N ALA A 147 -11.93 -12.34 -5.03
CA ALA A 147 -10.81 -11.57 -5.54
C ALA A 147 -11.08 -11.04 -6.95
N ILE A 148 -11.71 -11.86 -7.81
CA ILE A 148 -12.11 -11.44 -9.17
C ILE A 148 -13.17 -10.32 -9.09
N ALA A 149 -14.18 -10.46 -8.24
CA ALA A 149 -15.21 -9.43 -8.05
C ALA A 149 -14.61 -8.10 -7.60
N LEU A 150 -13.70 -8.13 -6.61
CA LEU A 150 -12.92 -6.97 -6.17
C LEU A 150 -12.14 -6.30 -7.33
N ILE A 151 -11.46 -7.09 -8.15
CA ILE A 151 -10.68 -6.55 -9.28
C ILE A 151 -11.62 -5.91 -10.32
N GLN A 152 -12.76 -6.53 -10.59
CA GLN A 152 -13.74 -6.03 -11.57
C GLN A 152 -14.43 -4.75 -11.11
N SER A 153 -14.80 -4.65 -9.83
CA SER A 153 -15.51 -3.50 -9.29
C SER A 153 -14.60 -2.41 -8.75
N GLY A 154 -13.35 -2.74 -8.40
CA GLY A 154 -12.46 -1.88 -7.64
C GLY A 154 -12.91 -1.63 -6.20
N ASN A 155 -13.95 -2.34 -5.72
CA ASN A 155 -14.57 -2.11 -4.42
C ASN A 155 -14.17 -3.21 -3.42
N LEU A 156 -13.43 -2.83 -2.37
CA LEU A 156 -13.00 -3.73 -1.29
C LEU A 156 -14.16 -4.53 -0.67
N ARG A 157 -15.38 -3.99 -0.66
CA ARG A 157 -16.58 -4.67 -0.14
C ARG A 157 -16.81 -6.02 -0.79
N ASP A 158 -16.54 -6.16 -2.08
CA ASP A 158 -16.88 -7.37 -2.84
C ASP A 158 -15.97 -8.55 -2.50
N TYR A 159 -14.81 -8.29 -1.89
CA TYR A 159 -13.98 -9.36 -1.36
C TYR A 159 -14.56 -9.97 -0.07
N PHE A 160 -15.22 -9.13 0.74
CA PHE A 160 -15.75 -9.44 2.06
C PHE A 160 -17.27 -9.61 2.10
N SER A 161 -17.94 -9.57 0.93
CA SER A 161 -19.40 -9.63 0.82
C SER A 161 -19.98 -10.98 1.23
N GLU A 162 -19.19 -12.05 1.05
CA GLU A 162 -19.52 -13.40 1.48
C GLU A 162 -18.49 -13.92 2.48
N ASP A 163 -18.98 -14.65 3.48
CA ASP A 163 -18.14 -15.38 4.42
C ASP A 163 -17.37 -16.46 3.66
N ALA A 164 -16.05 -16.50 3.87
CA ALA A 164 -15.22 -17.53 3.27
C ALA A 164 -15.48 -18.89 3.93
N ALA A 165 -15.78 -19.91 3.14
CA ALA A 165 -15.89 -21.28 3.63
C ALA A 165 -14.57 -21.73 4.28
N LEU A 166 -14.64 -22.46 5.40
CA LEU A 166 -13.45 -22.97 6.10
C LEU A 166 -12.57 -23.86 5.19
N THR A 167 -13.18 -24.54 4.22
CA THR A 167 -12.49 -25.38 3.21
C THR A 167 -11.60 -24.58 2.25
N SER A 168 -11.85 -23.27 2.12
CA SER A 168 -11.04 -22.35 1.31
C SER A 168 -9.80 -21.84 2.06
N ALA A 169 -9.71 -22.07 3.37
CA ALA A 169 -8.59 -21.59 4.17
C ALA A 169 -7.27 -22.24 3.72
N ARG A 170 -6.18 -21.50 3.85
CA ARG A 170 -4.81 -21.98 3.59
C ARG A 170 -3.92 -21.63 4.78
N PRO A 171 -2.79 -22.33 4.99
CA PRO A 171 -1.80 -21.92 5.99
C PRO A 171 -1.32 -20.49 5.71
N ILE A 172 -1.45 -19.60 6.69
CA ILE A 172 -1.07 -18.18 6.57
C ILE A 172 0.02 -17.77 7.56
N SER A 173 0.19 -18.51 8.65
CA SER A 173 1.30 -18.33 9.58
C SER A 173 1.54 -19.59 10.39
N TYR A 174 2.77 -19.80 10.85
CA TYR A 174 3.12 -20.91 11.72
C TYR A 174 3.99 -20.44 12.89
N THR A 175 3.98 -21.21 13.97
CA THR A 175 4.87 -21.03 15.13
C THR A 175 5.75 -22.25 15.25
N VAL A 176 7.05 -22.03 15.31
CA VAL A 176 8.05 -23.08 15.55
C VAL A 176 8.62 -22.97 16.96
N ARG A 177 8.95 -24.11 17.56
CA ARG A 177 9.57 -24.20 18.89
C ARG A 177 10.83 -25.05 18.82
N ASN A 178 11.80 -24.69 19.64
CA ASN A 178 13.02 -25.44 19.83
C ASN A 178 12.68 -26.83 20.39
N LEU A 179 13.22 -27.87 19.79
CA LEU A 179 12.91 -29.24 20.16
C LEU A 179 13.46 -29.63 21.54
N GLY A 180 14.60 -29.05 21.93
CA GLY A 180 15.29 -29.43 23.18
C GLY A 180 14.65 -28.89 24.45
N ASP A 181 14.05 -27.69 24.42
CA ASP A 181 13.55 -26.99 25.60
C ASP A 181 12.11 -26.45 25.43
N ASN A 182 11.49 -26.74 24.29
CA ASN A 182 10.18 -26.22 23.94
C ASN A 182 10.10 -24.68 23.93
N SER A 183 11.19 -23.92 23.85
CA SER A 183 11.13 -22.46 23.78
C SER A 183 10.72 -21.97 22.38
N LEU A 184 10.17 -20.76 22.26
CA LEU A 184 9.79 -20.20 20.95
C LEU A 184 11.05 -19.91 20.12
N ALA A 185 11.13 -20.49 18.93
CA ALA A 185 12.18 -20.17 17.98
C ALA A 185 11.87 -18.80 17.35
N LYS A 186 12.83 -17.87 17.44
CA LYS A 186 12.67 -16.49 16.96
C LYS A 186 13.51 -16.30 15.71
N VAL A 187 12.88 -15.75 14.67
CA VAL A 187 13.60 -15.26 13.49
C VAL A 187 13.80 -13.76 13.68
N SER A 188 15.04 -13.30 13.56
CA SER A 188 15.35 -11.88 13.46
C SER A 188 15.72 -11.58 12.02
N GLU A 189 14.96 -10.68 11.38
CA GLU A 189 15.29 -10.16 10.06
C GLU A 189 15.51 -8.65 10.18
N THR A 190 16.73 -8.22 9.86
CA THR A 190 17.09 -6.80 9.78
C THR A 190 17.29 -6.45 8.32
N THR A 191 16.67 -5.34 7.87
CA THR A 191 16.83 -4.85 6.49
C THR A 191 17.18 -3.37 6.49
N SER A 192 18.04 -2.98 5.56
CA SER A 192 18.28 -1.57 5.21
C SER A 192 17.45 -1.23 3.97
N TYR A 193 16.82 -0.06 3.95
CA TYR A 193 16.06 0.46 2.81
C TYR A 193 16.22 1.97 2.73
N ASN A 194 16.22 2.51 1.51
CA ASN A 194 16.25 3.95 1.28
C ASN A 194 14.80 4.47 1.24
N VAL A 195 14.44 5.37 2.16
CA VAL A 195 13.19 6.13 2.06
C VAL A 195 13.44 7.30 1.12
N LYS A 196 12.68 7.37 0.03
CA LYS A 196 12.65 8.56 -0.81
C LYS A 196 11.49 9.45 -0.36
N GLU A 197 11.79 10.41 0.48
CA GLU A 197 10.84 11.46 0.84
C GLU A 197 10.92 12.58 -0.19
N CYS A 198 9.87 12.76 -0.97
CA CYS A 198 9.73 13.91 -1.85
C CYS A 198 9.05 15.02 -1.05
N THR A 199 9.82 15.97 -0.53
CA THR A 199 9.27 17.21 0.01
C THR A 199 8.86 18.12 -1.15
N ALA A 200 7.61 18.56 -1.15
CA ALA A 200 7.19 19.61 -2.06
C ALA A 200 8.01 20.86 -1.76
N LEU A 201 8.75 21.37 -2.75
CA LEU A 201 9.43 22.66 -2.61
C LEU A 201 8.34 23.72 -2.40
N PRO A 202 8.33 24.45 -1.26
CA PRO A 202 7.37 25.52 -1.06
C PRO A 202 7.69 26.63 -2.06
N MET A 203 6.83 26.84 -3.05
CA MET A 203 6.77 28.12 -3.72
C MET A 203 5.95 29.05 -2.83
N THR A 204 6.57 29.57 -1.77
CA THR A 204 6.19 30.90 -1.27
C THR A 204 6.81 31.88 -2.25
N GLY A 205 5.98 32.55 -3.03
CA GLY A 205 6.42 33.44 -4.08
C GLY A 205 5.38 34.49 -4.39
N ALA A 206 5.82 35.59 -4.97
CA ALA A 206 4.91 36.53 -5.59
C ALA A 206 4.58 36.05 -7.01
N ILE A 207 3.31 36.16 -7.40
CA ILE A 207 2.92 36.05 -8.80
C ILE A 207 2.73 37.46 -9.31
N ASP A 208 3.60 37.88 -10.22
CA ASP A 208 3.48 39.14 -10.96
C ASP A 208 2.88 38.84 -12.34
N VAL A 209 1.73 39.44 -12.61
CA VAL A 209 1.02 39.34 -13.89
C VAL A 209 1.06 40.70 -14.55
N ASN A 210 2.02 40.89 -15.46
CA ASN A 210 2.11 42.09 -16.28
C ASN A 210 1.23 41.95 -17.53
N MET A 211 0.32 42.90 -17.71
CA MET A 211 -0.75 42.94 -18.69
C MET A 211 -0.72 44.29 -19.41
N SER A 212 0.08 44.39 -20.48
CA SER A 212 0.07 45.54 -21.38
C SER A 212 -0.65 45.21 -22.70
N PRO A 213 -1.63 46.02 -23.16
CA PRO A 213 -2.29 47.12 -22.43
C PRO A 213 -3.14 46.61 -21.24
N ASN A 214 -3.37 47.46 -20.24
CA ASN A 214 -4.10 47.16 -18.99
C ASN A 214 -5.62 46.99 -19.20
N ASP A 215 -6.03 46.19 -20.19
CA ASP A 215 -7.40 46.03 -20.68
C ASP A 215 -8.03 44.67 -20.38
N ALA A 216 -7.38 43.88 -19.52
CA ALA A 216 -7.79 42.54 -19.18
C ALA A 216 -8.12 42.39 -17.69
N LEU A 217 -9.10 41.55 -17.39
CA LEU A 217 -9.45 41.10 -16.06
C LEU A 217 -8.62 39.88 -15.67
N VAL A 218 -7.99 39.91 -14.51
CA VAL A 218 -7.19 38.81 -13.95
C VAL A 218 -7.93 38.19 -12.77
N THR A 219 -7.99 36.86 -12.75
CA THR A 219 -8.49 36.10 -11.60
C THR A 219 -7.43 35.09 -11.19
N LEU A 220 -7.13 35.05 -9.89
CA LEU A 220 -6.33 33.99 -9.30
C LEU A 220 -7.21 33.00 -8.55
N LYS A 221 -6.95 31.71 -8.78
CA LYS A 221 -7.49 30.64 -7.95
C LYS A 221 -6.35 29.76 -7.42
N GLY A 222 -6.31 29.64 -6.10
CA GLY A 222 -5.26 28.97 -5.35
C GLY A 222 -5.75 27.80 -4.50
N ALA A 223 -4.82 27.20 -3.76
CA ALA A 223 -5.12 26.10 -2.84
C ALA A 223 -6.02 26.55 -1.67
N ALA A 224 -6.79 25.61 -1.13
CA ALA A 224 -7.69 25.83 0.01
C ALA A 224 -8.70 26.99 -0.17
N GLY A 225 -9.11 27.28 -1.41
CA GLY A 225 -10.17 28.25 -1.69
C GLY A 225 -9.71 29.71 -1.75
N THR A 226 -8.40 29.99 -1.85
CA THR A 226 -7.92 31.35 -2.15
C THR A 226 -8.43 31.76 -3.54
N ASN A 227 -9.24 32.82 -3.60
CA ASN A 227 -9.73 33.41 -4.83
C ASN A 227 -9.52 34.92 -4.75
N GLU A 228 -8.76 35.48 -5.67
CA GLU A 228 -8.52 36.93 -5.79
C GLU A 228 -8.96 37.43 -7.18
N GLY A 229 -9.41 38.68 -7.27
CA GLY A 229 -10.01 39.28 -8.47
C GLY A 229 -11.52 38.98 -8.66
N PRO A 230 -12.12 39.36 -9.80
CA PRO A 230 -11.46 39.86 -11.00
C PRO A 230 -11.01 41.33 -10.88
N ASP A 231 -9.73 41.58 -11.14
CA ASP A 231 -9.12 42.93 -11.12
C ASP A 231 -8.61 43.32 -12.52
N LEU A 232 -8.64 44.61 -12.85
CA LEU A 232 -8.17 45.14 -14.14
C LEU A 232 -6.69 45.55 -14.09
N GLY A 233 -5.94 45.23 -15.14
CA GLY A 233 -4.55 45.67 -15.34
C GLY A 233 -3.51 44.82 -14.60
N ASP A 234 -2.28 45.31 -14.53
CA ASP A 234 -1.15 44.66 -13.84
C ASP A 234 -1.49 44.27 -12.39
N GLN A 235 -1.25 43.00 -12.04
CA GLN A 235 -1.53 42.49 -10.70
C GLN A 235 -0.30 41.87 -10.05
N LEU A 236 -0.09 42.18 -8.77
CA LEU A 236 0.94 41.56 -7.95
C LEU A 236 0.32 40.92 -6.71
N TYR A 237 0.35 39.59 -6.67
CA TYR A 237 -0.19 38.84 -5.54
C TYR A 237 0.93 38.35 -4.63
N ARG A 238 0.86 38.78 -3.36
CA ARG A 238 1.87 38.51 -2.32
C ARG A 238 1.31 37.54 -1.28
N ASP A 239 2.21 36.92 -0.53
CA ASP A 239 1.89 36.07 0.62
C ASP A 239 0.92 34.92 0.30
N LEU A 240 0.97 34.44 -0.95
CA LEU A 240 0.16 33.34 -1.42
C LEU A 240 0.44 32.08 -0.59
N PRO A 241 -0.62 31.43 -0.04
CA PRO A 241 -0.48 30.18 0.69
C PRO A 241 0.31 29.10 -0.07
N LYS A 242 0.71 28.03 0.62
CA LYS A 242 1.37 26.91 -0.09
C LYS A 242 0.34 26.20 -0.95
N GLY A 243 0.58 26.10 -2.26
CA GLY A 243 -0.37 25.48 -3.18
C GLY A 243 -0.01 25.63 -4.66
N GLY A 244 -0.67 24.85 -5.52
CA GLY A 244 -0.70 25.14 -6.95
C GLY A 244 -1.70 26.26 -7.24
N TYR A 245 -1.39 27.13 -8.19
CA TYR A 245 -2.20 28.28 -8.56
C TYR A 245 -2.59 28.22 -10.04
N THR A 246 -3.82 28.64 -10.34
CA THR A 246 -4.29 28.88 -11.71
C THR A 246 -4.55 30.37 -11.87
N VAL A 247 -3.87 30.98 -12.85
CA VAL A 247 -4.10 32.36 -13.28
C VAL A 247 -5.02 32.31 -14.50
N THR A 248 -6.15 33.02 -14.45
CA THR A 248 -7.06 33.17 -15.58
C THR A 248 -7.11 34.63 -15.99
N VAL A 249 -7.01 34.89 -17.29
CA VAL A 249 -6.98 36.23 -17.86
C VAL A 249 -8.10 36.34 -18.89
N PHE A 250 -8.94 37.36 -18.75
CA PHE A 250 -10.05 37.65 -19.65
C PHE A 250 -9.84 39.01 -20.31
N ARG A 251 -9.74 39.07 -21.64
CA ARG A 251 -9.93 40.32 -22.39
C ARG A 251 -11.31 40.32 -23.01
N ASP A 252 -11.98 41.44 -22.95
CA ASP A 252 -13.23 41.63 -23.68
C ASP A 252 -12.88 41.76 -25.18
N ALA A 253 -13.00 40.66 -25.91
CA ALA A 253 -13.01 40.70 -27.36
C ALA A 253 -14.42 41.15 -27.74
N GLY A 254 -14.58 42.42 -28.12
CA GLY A 254 -15.86 43.00 -28.50
C GLY A 254 -16.74 42.03 -29.31
N GLU A 255 -18.02 41.98 -28.93
CA GLU A 255 -19.06 41.04 -29.35
C GLU A 255 -18.98 39.61 -28.76
N GLY A 256 -19.33 39.52 -27.47
CA GLY A 256 -20.26 38.51 -26.96
C GLY A 256 -19.88 37.02 -27.06
N THR A 257 -18.64 36.67 -27.40
CA THR A 257 -18.19 35.28 -27.48
C THR A 257 -16.87 35.08 -26.75
N LEU A 258 -16.94 34.36 -25.62
CA LEU A 258 -15.80 33.99 -24.79
C LEU A 258 -15.04 32.83 -25.46
N THR A 259 -13.85 33.08 -26.04
CA THR A 259 -12.92 32.02 -26.43
C THR A 259 -12.02 31.61 -25.25
N PRO A 260 -11.86 30.30 -24.95
CA PRO A 260 -11.02 29.83 -23.85
C PRO A 260 -9.52 30.09 -24.11
N PRO A 261 -8.72 30.37 -23.07
CA PRO A 261 -7.34 30.84 -23.23
C PRO A 261 -6.38 29.74 -23.73
N GLY A 262 -5.48 30.15 -24.62
CA GLY A 262 -4.30 29.35 -25.00
C GLY A 262 -3.36 29.13 -23.82
N ARG A 263 -2.86 27.90 -23.67
CA ARG A 263 -1.86 27.52 -22.65
C ARG A 263 -0.54 28.25 -22.90
N TRP A 264 -0.15 29.14 -22.00
CA TRP A 264 1.22 29.66 -21.93
C TRP A 264 2.12 28.69 -21.15
N ARG A 265 3.28 28.32 -21.75
CA ARG A 265 4.34 27.53 -21.11
C ARG A 265 5.33 28.46 -20.39
N ARG A 266 5.87 27.97 -19.27
CA ARG A 266 6.87 28.64 -18.41
C ARG A 266 8.03 29.27 -19.19
N ALA A 267 8.38 30.50 -18.85
CA ALA A 267 9.75 31.00 -18.98
C ALA A 267 10.56 30.59 -17.72
N ARG A 268 11.86 30.36 -17.92
CA ARG A 268 12.81 29.70 -17.02
C ARG A 268 12.93 30.32 -15.62
#